data_AF-A0A8R1HTF4-F1
#
_entry.id   AF-A0A8R1HTF4-F1
#
_cell.length_a   1.000
_cell.length_b   1.000
_cell.length_c   1.000
_cell.angle_alpha   90.00
_cell.angle_beta   90.00
_cell.angle_gamma   90.00
#
_symmetry.space_group_name_H-M   'P 1'
#
loop_
_entity.id
_entity.type
_entity.pdbx_description
1 polymer ?
#
loop_
_entity_poly.entity_id
_entity_poly.type
_entity_poly.pdbx_seq_one_letter_code
_entity_poly.pdbx_strand_id
1 'polypeptide(L)'
;MNFYSGSEEWRLARGEMGSNAAPETPLGAPIKLTQSADHLEFSYNIVTDTYSQEPAKGFVSATFECENIKRVEENDWKFVYLCRKDGAKEGNISWHFDLESIGKPLEKVEVRVAGIEKFEKAKAMVMACLGDTCMKISSKTGLLTIDNPTAGILKISAALFGGEGSIAWQQAQIFRTKLDEKNGESLQIKVWTKN
;
A
#
# COMPACT_ATOMS: atom_id res chain seq x y z
N MET A 1 3.24 -25.69 24.92
CA MET A 1 3.47 -24.33 24.40
C MET A 1 3.50 -24.46 22.90
N ASN A 2 2.37 -24.19 22.23
CA ASN A 2 2.27 -24.24 20.77
C ASN A 2 1.92 -22.84 20.29
N PHE A 3 2.81 -22.25 19.50
CA PHE A 3 2.61 -20.96 18.86
C PHE A 3 1.70 -21.17 17.65
N TYR A 4 0.48 -20.62 17.71
CA TYR A 4 -0.39 -20.50 16.54
C TYR A 4 -0.01 -19.21 15.81
N SER A 5 0.38 -19.35 14.55
CA SER A 5 0.54 -18.22 13.63
C SER A 5 -0.81 -17.55 13.47
N GLY A 6 -0.88 -16.22 13.63
CA GLY A 6 -2.09 -15.40 13.41
C GLY A 6 -2.70 -15.55 12.00
N SER A 7 -2.05 -16.32 11.13
CA SER A 7 -2.57 -16.82 9.85
C SER A 7 -3.59 -17.97 9.95
N GLU A 8 -3.99 -18.44 11.13
CA GLU A 8 -5.08 -19.43 11.25
C GLU A 8 -6.34 -18.84 11.89
N GLU A 9 -6.18 -17.92 12.84
CA GLU A 9 -7.30 -17.25 13.52
C GLU A 9 -8.12 -16.37 12.56
N TRP A 10 -7.50 -15.73 11.57
CA TRP A 10 -8.24 -14.98 10.53
C TRP A 10 -9.07 -15.90 9.62
N ARG A 11 -8.63 -17.14 9.38
CA ARG A 11 -9.40 -18.13 8.58
C ARG A 11 -10.57 -18.68 9.38
N LEU A 12 -10.33 -18.98 10.65
CA LEU A 12 -11.33 -19.50 11.58
C LEU A 12 -12.47 -18.51 11.84
N ALA A 13 -12.16 -17.20 11.91
CA ALA A 13 -13.17 -16.17 12.14
C ALA A 13 -14.18 -15.99 10.97
N ARG A 14 -13.88 -16.51 9.77
CA ARG A 14 -14.72 -16.35 8.57
C ARG A 14 -15.64 -17.54 8.24
N GLY A 15 -15.60 -18.62 9.00
CA GLY A 15 -16.58 -19.72 8.85
C GLY A 15 -16.56 -20.44 7.50
N GLU A 16 -15.46 -20.38 6.75
CA GLU A 16 -15.34 -21.04 5.44
C GLU A 16 -14.92 -22.49 5.60
N MET A 17 -15.88 -23.33 6.00
CA MET A 17 -15.79 -24.77 5.76
C MET A 17 -16.94 -25.16 4.83
N GLY A 18 -16.60 -25.35 3.55
CA GLY A 18 -17.46 -26.02 2.58
C GLY A 18 -17.66 -25.28 1.28
N SER A 19 -16.76 -25.51 0.33
CA SER A 19 -17.09 -26.00 -1.03
C SER A 19 -15.83 -25.93 -1.90
N ASN A 20 -15.58 -26.99 -2.66
CA ASN A 20 -14.46 -27.09 -3.59
C ASN A 20 -14.60 -26.02 -4.68
N ALA A 21 -14.01 -24.85 -4.47
CA ALA A 21 -13.56 -23.96 -5.53
C ALA A 21 -12.03 -24.06 -5.60
N ALA A 22 -11.53 -24.19 -6.82
CA ALA A 22 -10.10 -24.25 -7.15
C ALA A 22 -9.31 -23.13 -6.45
N PRO A 23 -8.00 -23.32 -6.17
CA PRO A 23 -7.23 -22.42 -5.32
C PRO A 23 -7.23 -21.02 -5.94
N GLU A 24 -7.82 -20.06 -5.22
CA GLU A 24 -7.60 -18.65 -5.47
C GLU A 24 -6.09 -18.41 -5.39
N THR A 25 -5.48 -18.06 -6.52
CA THR A 25 -4.06 -17.70 -6.63
C THR A 25 -3.70 -16.69 -5.54
N PRO A 26 -2.65 -16.91 -4.71
CA PRO A 26 -2.28 -15.95 -3.69
C PRO A 26 -1.86 -14.63 -4.35
N LEU A 27 -2.46 -13.52 -3.93
CA LEU A 27 -1.94 -12.19 -4.20
C LEU A 27 -0.57 -12.05 -3.51
N GLY A 28 0.46 -11.75 -4.32
CA GLY A 28 1.76 -11.15 -4.02
C GLY A 28 2.82 -11.94 -3.23
N ALA A 29 4.02 -12.10 -3.80
CA ALA A 29 5.24 -12.28 -3.00
C ALA A 29 5.79 -10.90 -2.59
N PRO A 30 6.56 -10.77 -1.48
CA PRO A 30 7.23 -9.52 -1.15
C PRO A 30 8.11 -8.99 -2.29
N ILE A 31 8.03 -7.68 -2.51
CA ILE A 31 8.72 -6.93 -3.56
C ILE A 31 10.19 -6.77 -3.17
N LYS A 32 11.09 -7.13 -4.08
CA LYS A 32 12.52 -6.79 -3.98
C LYS A 32 12.76 -5.41 -4.55
N LEU A 33 13.51 -4.57 -3.84
CA LEU A 33 13.86 -3.24 -4.32
C LEU A 33 14.93 -3.31 -5.41
N THR A 34 14.94 -2.32 -6.29
CA THR A 34 15.94 -2.20 -7.36
C THR A 34 17.08 -1.28 -6.94
N GLN A 35 18.31 -1.60 -7.30
CA GLN A 35 19.48 -0.79 -6.98
C GLN A 35 19.49 0.51 -7.82
N SER A 36 19.60 1.65 -7.13
CA SER A 36 19.88 2.98 -7.68
C SER A 36 21.33 3.39 -7.40
N ALA A 37 21.71 4.64 -7.65
CA ALA A 37 23.09 5.11 -7.50
C ALA A 37 23.62 5.00 -6.05
N ASP A 38 22.81 5.41 -5.07
CA ASP A 38 23.19 5.52 -3.65
C ASP A 38 22.22 4.78 -2.70
N HIS A 39 21.12 4.22 -3.22
CA HIS A 39 20.09 3.55 -2.43
C HIS A 39 19.39 2.46 -3.25
N LEU A 40 18.56 1.65 -2.61
CA LEU A 40 17.58 0.81 -3.29
C LEU A 40 16.22 1.51 -3.31
N GLU A 41 15.46 1.35 -4.39
CA GLU A 41 14.17 2.04 -4.54
C GLU A 41 13.07 1.21 -5.20
N PHE A 42 11.83 1.65 -4.96
CA PHE A 42 10.62 1.21 -5.62
C PHE A 42 9.64 2.40 -5.69
N SER A 43 8.91 2.54 -6.78
CA SER A 43 7.87 3.56 -6.88
C SER A 43 6.63 3.12 -7.68
N TYR A 44 5.54 3.85 -7.47
CA TYR A 44 4.29 3.74 -8.22
C TYR A 44 3.76 5.12 -8.56
N ASN A 45 3.29 5.28 -9.79
CA ASN A 45 2.68 6.49 -10.29
C ASN A 45 1.22 6.22 -10.67
N ILE A 46 0.29 6.86 -9.96
CA ILE A 46 -1.15 6.73 -10.14
C ILE A 46 -1.63 7.29 -11.49
N VAL A 47 -0.96 8.30 -12.05
CA VAL A 47 -1.38 8.98 -13.28
C VAL A 47 -1.12 8.08 -14.48
N THR A 48 0.06 7.47 -14.55
CA THR A 48 0.41 6.51 -15.59
C THR A 48 -0.08 5.09 -15.29
N ASP A 49 -0.48 4.84 -14.04
CA ASP A 49 -0.86 3.53 -13.50
C ASP A 49 0.28 2.51 -13.65
N THR A 50 1.49 2.93 -13.28
CA THR A 50 2.70 2.13 -13.45
C THR A 50 3.62 2.10 -12.24
N TYR A 51 4.24 0.95 -12.02
CA TYR A 51 5.33 0.71 -11.07
C TYR A 51 6.70 0.92 -11.72
N SER A 52 7.73 1.17 -10.92
CA SER A 52 9.13 1.33 -11.38
C SER A 52 9.79 0.02 -11.83
N GLN A 53 9.15 -1.13 -11.59
CA GLN A 53 9.65 -2.47 -11.90
C GLN A 53 8.48 -3.41 -12.20
N GLU A 54 8.78 -4.60 -12.75
CA GLU A 54 7.75 -5.58 -13.08
C GLU A 54 7.05 -6.17 -11.83
N PRO A 55 5.73 -6.44 -11.89
CA PRO A 55 4.83 -6.12 -13.00
C PRO A 55 4.56 -4.61 -13.11
N ALA A 56 4.84 -4.02 -14.28
CA ALA A 56 4.97 -2.58 -14.39
C ALA A 56 3.64 -1.82 -14.47
N LYS A 57 2.51 -2.46 -14.84
CA LYS A 57 1.25 -1.74 -15.11
C LYS A 57 0.08 -2.26 -14.26
N GLY A 58 -0.81 -1.35 -13.89
CA GLY A 58 -2.03 -1.64 -13.15
C GLY A 58 -1.80 -1.64 -11.65
N PHE A 59 -2.48 -0.78 -10.91
CA PHE A 59 -2.25 -0.62 -9.47
C PHE A 59 -2.34 -1.92 -8.65
N VAL A 60 -3.11 -2.93 -9.09
CA VAL A 60 -3.23 -4.20 -8.35
C VAL A 60 -2.00 -5.10 -8.55
N SER A 61 -1.25 -4.95 -9.64
CA SER A 61 -0.31 -5.97 -10.12
C SER A 61 0.86 -6.24 -9.17
N ALA A 62 1.35 -5.23 -8.45
CA ALA A 62 2.39 -5.38 -7.44
C ALA A 62 1.86 -5.34 -5.99
N THR A 63 0.54 -5.39 -5.78
CA THR A 63 -0.02 -5.41 -4.42
C THR A 63 0.11 -6.80 -3.80
N PHE A 64 0.32 -6.83 -2.48
CA PHE A 64 0.26 -8.04 -1.69
C PHE A 64 -1.18 -8.39 -1.30
N GLU A 65 -1.97 -7.40 -0.92
CA GLU A 65 -3.41 -7.53 -0.72
C GLU A 65 -4.13 -6.35 -1.37
N CYS A 66 -5.28 -6.60 -1.96
CA CYS A 66 -6.15 -5.55 -2.50
C CYS A 66 -7.61 -6.00 -2.43
N GLU A 67 -8.36 -5.42 -1.51
CA GLU A 67 -9.76 -5.71 -1.28
C GLU A 67 -10.60 -4.44 -1.41
N ASN A 68 -11.65 -4.48 -2.23
CA ASN A 68 -12.61 -3.40 -2.38
C ASN A 68 -12.00 -2.02 -2.73
N ILE A 69 -10.86 -1.99 -3.41
CA ILE A 69 -10.24 -0.78 -3.95
C ILE A 69 -10.47 -0.68 -5.45
N LYS A 70 -10.63 0.55 -5.96
CA LYS A 70 -10.61 0.89 -7.38
C LYS A 70 -9.80 2.17 -7.63
N ARG A 71 -9.25 2.28 -8.83
CA ARG A 71 -8.67 3.51 -9.37
C ARG A 71 -9.75 4.31 -10.10
N VAL A 72 -9.84 5.60 -9.82
CA VAL A 72 -10.83 6.50 -10.42
C VAL A 72 -10.14 7.69 -11.05
N GLU A 73 -10.51 7.99 -12.29
CA GLU A 73 -10.15 9.22 -13.00
C GLU A 73 -11.37 10.14 -13.09
N GLU A 74 -11.29 11.31 -12.46
CA GLU A 74 -12.27 12.37 -12.54
C GLU A 74 -11.88 13.33 -13.67
N ASN A 75 -12.44 13.14 -14.86
CA ASN A 75 -12.11 13.97 -16.03
C ASN A 75 -12.52 15.44 -15.88
N ASP A 76 -13.59 15.72 -15.12
CA ASP A 76 -14.07 17.09 -14.89
C ASP A 76 -13.16 17.84 -13.93
N TRP A 77 -12.70 17.17 -12.86
CA TRP A 77 -11.82 17.75 -11.84
C TRP A 77 -10.34 17.60 -12.16
N LYS A 78 -10.00 16.83 -13.20
CA LYS A 78 -8.63 16.49 -13.60
C LYS A 78 -7.82 15.82 -12.50
N PHE A 79 -8.44 14.96 -11.71
CA PHE A 79 -7.78 14.16 -10.67
C PHE A 79 -7.85 12.67 -10.95
N VAL A 80 -6.88 11.94 -10.41
CA VAL A 80 -6.90 10.50 -10.28
C VAL A 80 -6.54 10.11 -8.85
N TYR A 81 -7.11 9.02 -8.35
CA TYR A 81 -6.84 8.50 -7.01
C TYR A 81 -7.26 7.03 -6.88
N LEU A 82 -6.89 6.40 -5.77
CA LEU A 82 -7.50 5.16 -5.31
C LEU A 82 -8.53 5.45 -4.22
N CYS A 83 -9.66 4.75 -4.28
CA CYS A 83 -10.74 4.81 -3.30
C CYS A 83 -11.46 3.47 -3.19
N ARG A 84 -12.54 3.40 -2.40
CA ARG A 84 -13.32 2.16 -2.27
C ARG A 84 -14.14 1.89 -3.53
N LYS A 85 -14.41 0.61 -3.83
CA LYS A 85 -15.45 0.21 -4.77
C LYS A 85 -16.82 0.71 -4.31
N ASP A 86 -17.73 0.95 -5.25
CA ASP A 86 -19.08 1.42 -4.97
C ASP A 86 -19.80 0.45 -4.03
N GLY A 87 -20.50 0.99 -3.02
CA GLY A 87 -21.21 0.20 -2.02
C GLY A 87 -20.34 -0.48 -0.96
N ALA A 88 -19.02 -0.54 -1.13
CA ALA A 88 -18.12 -1.12 -0.13
C ALA A 88 -18.04 -0.22 1.12
N LYS A 89 -18.15 -0.85 2.29
CA LYS A 89 -18.02 -0.16 3.58
C LYS A 89 -16.57 0.16 3.91
N GLU A 90 -15.68 -0.73 3.50
CA GLU A 90 -14.24 -0.68 3.78
C GLU A 90 -13.47 -1.11 2.53
N GLY A 91 -12.23 -0.66 2.41
CA GLY A 91 -11.31 -1.06 1.37
C GLY A 91 -9.88 -1.07 1.90
N ASN A 92 -9.12 -2.08 1.51
CA ASN A 92 -7.78 -2.35 2.02
C ASN A 92 -6.84 -2.61 0.85
N ILE A 93 -5.63 -2.07 0.92
CA ILE A 93 -4.57 -2.34 -0.04
C ILE A 93 -3.23 -2.35 0.67
N SER A 94 -2.34 -3.26 0.28
CA SER A 94 -1.01 -3.32 0.87
C SER A 94 0.08 -3.69 -0.15
N TRP A 95 1.28 -3.22 0.15
CA TRP A 95 2.54 -3.56 -0.53
C TRP A 95 3.49 -4.10 0.53
N HIS A 96 4.19 -5.18 0.20
CA HIS A 96 5.16 -5.81 1.10
C HIS A 96 6.53 -5.75 0.44
N PHE A 97 7.55 -5.30 1.15
CA PHE A 97 8.92 -5.13 0.64
C PHE A 97 9.87 -6.03 1.43
N ASP A 98 10.65 -6.82 0.70
CA ASP A 98 11.66 -7.72 1.26
C ASP A 98 12.97 -6.95 1.51
N LEU A 99 13.11 -6.42 2.74
CA LEU A 99 14.35 -5.77 3.17
C LEU A 99 15.39 -6.78 3.67
N GLU A 100 14.98 -8.02 3.94
CA GLU A 100 15.88 -9.09 4.40
C GLU A 100 16.83 -9.53 3.29
N SER A 101 16.31 -9.67 2.07
CA SER A 101 17.10 -10.05 0.89
C SER A 101 18.19 -9.05 0.51
N ILE A 102 18.18 -7.83 1.07
CA ILE A 102 19.24 -6.83 0.87
C ILE A 102 20.58 -7.33 1.43
N GLY A 103 20.56 -8.13 2.51
CA GLY A 103 21.75 -8.77 3.07
C GLY A 103 22.80 -7.82 3.65
N LYS A 104 22.45 -6.54 3.85
CA LYS A 104 23.32 -5.52 4.45
C LYS A 104 22.63 -4.82 5.60
N PRO A 105 23.38 -4.29 6.60
CA PRO A 105 22.79 -3.44 7.62
C PRO A 105 22.11 -2.22 7.00
N LEU A 106 20.88 -1.95 7.41
CA LEU A 106 20.10 -0.82 6.92
C LEU A 106 20.48 0.44 7.71
N GLU A 107 20.69 1.55 7.00
CA GLU A 107 20.90 2.87 7.59
C GLU A 107 19.57 3.59 7.78
N LYS A 108 18.76 3.63 6.73
CA LYS A 108 17.54 4.44 6.69
C LYS A 108 16.54 3.86 5.69
N VAL A 109 15.26 3.90 6.04
CA VAL A 109 14.15 3.65 5.12
C VAL A 109 13.29 4.91 5.06
N GLU A 110 12.97 5.35 3.85
CA GLU A 110 12.03 6.44 3.60
C GLU A 110 10.82 5.90 2.85
N VAL A 111 9.64 6.19 3.38
CA VAL A 111 8.35 5.82 2.81
C VAL A 111 7.59 7.10 2.50
N ARG A 112 7.21 7.27 1.24
CA ARG A 112 6.39 8.37 0.77
C ARG A 112 5.08 7.87 0.19
N VAL A 113 3.97 8.44 0.63
CA VAL A 113 2.60 8.17 0.18
C VAL A 113 1.92 9.51 -0.07
N ALA A 114 1.72 9.86 -1.33
CA ALA A 114 1.12 11.13 -1.73
C ALA A 114 -0.42 11.10 -1.67
N GLY A 115 -1.02 12.29 -1.58
CA GLY A 115 -2.46 12.50 -1.82
C GLY A 115 -3.39 11.70 -0.90
N ILE A 116 -3.08 11.63 0.38
CA ILE A 116 -3.95 11.03 1.41
C ILE A 116 -5.03 12.05 1.78
N GLU A 117 -6.19 11.93 1.15
CA GLU A 117 -7.29 12.88 1.28
C GLU A 117 -8.52 12.24 1.92
N LYS A 118 -9.21 13.04 2.72
CA LYS A 118 -10.44 12.63 3.41
C LYS A 118 -11.46 13.75 3.32
N PHE A 119 -12.67 13.38 2.97
CA PHE A 119 -13.83 14.26 2.87
C PHE A 119 -14.92 13.78 3.81
N GLU A 120 -15.73 14.71 4.29
CA GLU A 120 -16.82 14.42 5.24
C GLU A 120 -16.35 13.58 6.43
N LYS A 121 -17.05 12.48 6.74
CA LYS A 121 -16.74 11.54 7.83
C LYS A 121 -15.88 10.37 7.40
N ALA A 122 -15.21 10.46 6.25
CA ALA A 122 -14.34 9.41 5.77
C ALA A 122 -12.99 9.39 6.50
N LYS A 123 -12.37 8.21 6.52
CA LYS A 123 -11.09 7.95 7.15
C LYS A 123 -10.21 7.19 6.17
N ALA A 124 -9.01 7.73 5.94
CA ALA A 124 -7.92 7.06 5.27
C ALA A 124 -6.78 6.90 6.29
N MET A 125 -6.39 5.65 6.56
CA MET A 125 -5.29 5.33 7.46
C MET A 125 -4.22 4.61 6.67
N VAL A 126 -2.99 5.12 6.71
CA VAL A 126 -1.84 4.50 6.06
C VAL A 126 -0.81 4.15 7.13
N MET A 127 -0.37 2.90 7.15
CA MET A 127 0.54 2.34 8.14
C MET A 127 1.76 1.72 7.46
N ALA A 128 2.93 1.90 8.04
CA ALA A 128 4.15 1.17 7.73
C ALA A 128 4.49 0.26 8.91
N CYS A 129 4.55 -1.05 8.70
CA CYS A 129 4.90 -2.02 9.73
C CYS A 129 6.16 -2.78 9.37
N LEU A 130 7.04 -2.98 10.35
CA LEU A 130 8.27 -3.74 10.25
C LEU A 130 8.42 -4.59 11.51
N GLY A 131 8.29 -5.92 11.36
CA GLY A 131 8.10 -6.81 12.50
C GLY A 131 6.85 -6.42 13.30
N ASP A 132 7.01 -6.29 14.62
CA ASP A 132 5.92 -5.91 15.54
C ASP A 132 5.72 -4.39 15.65
N THR A 133 6.55 -3.59 14.98
CA THR A 133 6.47 -2.12 15.05
C THR A 133 5.67 -1.58 13.89
N CYS A 134 4.57 -0.88 14.18
CA CYS A 134 3.74 -0.20 13.19
C CYS A 134 3.71 1.30 13.43
N MET A 135 3.94 2.08 12.38
CA MET A 135 3.95 3.53 12.39
C MET A 135 2.91 4.08 11.42
N LYS A 136 2.16 5.08 11.86
CA LYS A 136 1.21 5.77 11.00
C LYS A 136 1.92 6.79 10.12
N ILE A 137 1.69 6.72 8.82
CA ILE A 137 2.17 7.75 7.89
C ILE A 137 1.26 8.98 8.00
N SER A 138 1.87 10.14 8.21
CA SER A 138 1.14 11.40 8.34
C SER A 138 0.42 11.74 7.05
N SER A 139 -0.89 11.99 7.12
CA SER A 139 -1.65 12.43 5.94
C SER A 139 -1.25 13.83 5.46
N LYS A 140 -0.60 14.64 6.32
CA LYS A 140 -0.18 16.01 5.97
C LYS A 140 1.10 16.03 5.15
N THR A 141 2.08 15.20 5.50
CA THR A 141 3.38 15.16 4.84
C THR A 141 3.48 14.01 3.84
N GLY A 142 2.73 12.93 4.07
CA GLY A 142 2.86 11.68 3.33
C GLY A 142 4.21 11.00 3.53
N LEU A 143 5.03 11.44 4.49
CA LEU A 143 6.41 11.01 4.65
C LEU A 143 6.61 10.33 6.00
N LEU A 144 7.31 9.21 5.98
CA LEU A 144 7.84 8.53 7.16
C LEU A 144 9.30 8.15 6.91
N THR A 145 10.16 8.45 7.87
CA THR A 145 11.57 8.04 7.87
C THR A 145 11.81 7.14 9.07
N ILE A 146 12.50 6.03 8.84
CA ILE A 146 12.86 5.04 9.85
C ILE A 146 14.38 4.92 9.84
N ASP A 147 15.02 5.36 10.92
CA ASP A 147 16.48 5.28 11.08
C ASP A 147 16.88 3.95 11.72
N ASN A 148 17.95 3.35 11.21
CA ASN A 148 18.49 2.07 11.65
C ASN A 148 17.42 0.95 11.79
N PRO A 149 16.58 0.71 10.77
CA PRO A 149 15.56 -0.33 10.85
C PRO A 149 16.17 -1.73 10.90
N THR A 150 15.47 -2.67 11.53
CA THR A 150 15.81 -4.10 11.42
C THR A 150 15.48 -4.62 10.03
N ALA A 151 16.30 -5.54 9.51
CA ALA A 151 15.95 -6.25 8.28
C ALA A 151 14.67 -7.09 8.48
N GLY A 152 13.89 -7.28 7.42
CA GLY A 152 12.63 -8.03 7.45
C GLY A 152 11.65 -7.57 6.37
N ILE A 153 10.37 -7.92 6.52
CA ILE A 153 9.33 -7.48 5.61
C ILE A 153 8.74 -6.13 6.07
N LEU A 154 8.93 -5.10 5.26
CA LEU A 154 8.24 -3.82 5.42
C LEU A 154 6.87 -3.89 4.76
N LYS A 155 5.81 -3.70 5.53
CA LYS A 155 4.42 -3.71 5.07
C LYS A 155 3.88 -2.29 5.03
N ILE A 156 3.52 -1.80 3.84
CA ILE A 156 2.80 -0.54 3.67
C ILE A 156 1.35 -0.88 3.39
N SER A 157 0.44 -0.45 4.26
CA SER A 157 -0.99 -0.75 4.16
C SER A 157 -1.82 0.51 4.24
N ALA A 158 -2.91 0.56 3.47
CA ALA A 158 -3.90 1.61 3.52
C ALA A 158 -5.29 1.03 3.75
N ALA A 159 -5.98 1.55 4.76
CA ALA A 159 -7.37 1.21 5.09
C ALA A 159 -8.26 2.45 4.87
N LEU A 160 -9.28 2.30 4.03
CA LEU A 160 -10.24 3.34 3.66
C LEU A 160 -11.62 2.94 4.18
N PHE A 161 -12.28 3.82 4.95
CA PHE A 161 -13.57 3.51 5.59
C PHE A 161 -14.34 4.79 5.97
N GLY A 162 -15.59 4.64 6.40
CA GLY A 162 -16.46 5.78 6.77
C GLY A 162 -16.98 6.55 5.56
N GLY A 163 -17.33 7.83 5.77
CA GLY A 163 -18.00 8.66 4.78
C GLY A 163 -19.53 8.62 4.89
N GLU A 164 -20.21 9.38 4.02
CA GLU A 164 -21.66 9.61 4.07
C GLU A 164 -22.30 9.63 2.68
N GLY A 165 -23.56 9.17 2.63
CA GLY A 165 -24.37 9.20 1.41
C GLY A 165 -23.96 8.15 0.37
N SER A 166 -24.55 8.26 -0.82
CA SER A 166 -24.33 7.33 -1.94
C SER A 166 -22.91 7.39 -2.52
N ILE A 167 -22.17 8.47 -2.24
CA ILE A 167 -20.80 8.69 -2.71
C ILE A 167 -19.74 8.44 -1.62
N ALA A 168 -20.11 7.83 -0.48
CA ALA A 168 -19.19 7.56 0.62
C ALA A 168 -17.92 6.80 0.19
N TRP A 169 -18.02 5.96 -0.86
CA TRP A 169 -16.93 5.18 -1.41
C TRP A 169 -15.75 6.02 -1.91
N GLN A 170 -16.00 7.27 -2.37
CA GLN A 170 -14.97 8.15 -2.92
C GLN A 170 -14.44 9.17 -1.91
N GLN A 171 -14.95 9.21 -0.69
CA GLN A 171 -14.61 10.26 0.28
C GLN A 171 -13.31 9.98 1.05
N ALA A 172 -12.81 8.73 1.05
CA ALA A 172 -11.47 8.39 1.49
C ALA A 172 -10.61 8.05 0.27
N GLN A 173 -9.52 8.78 0.10
CA GLN A 173 -8.67 8.68 -1.09
C GLN A 173 -7.20 8.58 -0.69
N ILE A 174 -6.44 7.81 -1.46
CA ILE A 174 -4.97 7.85 -1.45
C ILE A 174 -4.50 8.10 -2.88
N PHE A 175 -3.28 8.65 -3.00
CA PHE A 175 -2.69 8.98 -4.29
C PHE A 175 -3.52 10.00 -5.09
N ARG A 176 -4.27 10.89 -4.43
CA ARG A 176 -4.97 11.98 -5.14
C ARG A 176 -3.97 12.91 -5.80
N THR A 177 -3.91 12.86 -7.13
CA THR A 177 -2.95 13.59 -7.96
C THR A 177 -3.65 14.15 -9.18
N LYS A 178 -3.19 15.30 -9.68
CA LYS A 178 -3.73 15.87 -10.92
C LYS A 178 -3.28 15.06 -12.14
N LEU A 179 -4.13 14.94 -13.16
CA LEU A 179 -3.85 14.16 -14.37
C LEU A 179 -2.68 14.71 -15.22
N ASP A 180 -2.33 15.99 -15.05
CA ASP A 180 -1.19 16.63 -15.72
C ASP A 180 0.13 16.47 -14.94
N GLU A 181 0.09 16.05 -13.68
CA GLU A 181 1.26 15.84 -12.82
C GLU A 181 1.86 14.45 -13.01
N LYS A 182 2.37 14.18 -14.22
CA LYS A 182 2.90 12.85 -14.59
C LYS A 182 4.25 12.50 -13.97
N ASN A 183 4.98 13.48 -13.43
CA ASN A 183 6.34 13.29 -12.93
C ASN A 183 6.41 13.02 -11.41
N GLY A 184 5.25 12.95 -10.73
CA GLY A 184 5.18 12.69 -9.30
C GLY A 184 4.96 11.21 -8.99
N GLU A 185 5.74 10.67 -8.04
CA GLU A 185 5.51 9.33 -7.50
C GLU A 185 4.43 9.37 -6.40
N SER A 186 3.46 8.47 -6.50
CA SER A 186 2.36 8.33 -5.56
C SER A 186 2.74 7.48 -4.34
N LEU A 187 3.46 6.39 -4.57
CA LEU A 187 4.14 5.61 -3.55
C LEU A 187 5.62 5.57 -3.90
N GLN A 188 6.49 5.80 -2.91
CA GLN A 188 7.93 5.67 -3.09
C GLN A 188 8.55 5.07 -1.83
N ILE A 189 9.39 4.07 -2.03
CA ILE A 189 10.20 3.43 -0.99
C ILE A 189 11.66 3.65 -1.37
N LYS A 190 12.46 4.16 -0.43
CA LYS A 190 13.91 4.28 -0.58
C LYS A 190 14.61 3.67 0.62
N VAL A 191 15.67 2.92 0.37
CA VAL A 191 16.41 2.19 1.41
C VAL A 191 17.90 2.41 1.23
N TRP A 192 18.54 3.00 2.24
CA TRP A 192 19.99 3.19 2.30
C TRP A 192 20.59 2.11 3.19
N THR A 193 21.73 1.56 2.77
CA THR A 193 22.49 0.56 3.52
C THR A 193 23.75 1.20 4.09
N LYS A 194 24.20 0.73 5.25
CA LYS A 194 25.50 1.12 5.80
C LYS A 194 26.61 0.58 4.89
N ASN A 195 27.69 1.35 4.78
CA ASN A 195 28.93 0.94 4.14
C ASN A 195 29.63 -0.18 4.92
#